data_AF-A0A5K0WYX3-F1
#
_entry.id   AF-A0A5K0WYX3-F1
#
_cell.length_a   1.000
_cell.length_b   1.000
_cell.length_c   1.000
_cell.angle_alpha   90.00
_cell.angle_beta   90.00
_cell.angle_gamma   90.00
#
_symmetry.space_group_name_H-M   'P 1'
#
loop_
_entity.id
_entity.type
_entity.pdbx_description
1 polymer ?
#
loop_
_entity_poly.entity_id
_entity_poly.type
_entity_poly.pdbx_seq_one_letter_code
_entity_poly.pdbx_strand_id
1 'polypeptide(L)' 'KNNAPKTINDIKLINAGKILENNKTLAESRVPVGELPGGVITMHVVVRPPIPDKPN' A
#
# COMPACT_ATOMS: atom_id res chain seq x y z
N LYS A 1 15.01 16.57 6.46
CA LYS A 1 13.68 15.93 6.34
C LYS A 1 13.71 15.02 5.12
N ASN A 2 13.98 13.71 5.28
CA ASN A 2 14.28 12.77 4.18
C ASN A 2 13.26 11.64 4.01
N ASN A 3 12.10 11.71 4.67
CA ASN A 3 11.12 10.61 4.72
C ASN A 3 10.00 10.75 3.68
N ALA A 4 10.23 11.54 2.62
CA ALA A 4 9.29 11.64 1.52
C ALA A 4 9.55 10.49 0.52
N PRO A 5 8.50 9.84 0.00
CA PRO A 5 8.68 8.90 -1.10
C PRO A 5 9.20 9.67 -2.33
N LYS A 6 10.23 9.12 -2.98
CA LYS A 6 10.79 9.65 -4.23
C LYS A 6 10.15 8.99 -5.44
N THR A 7 9.80 7.71 -5.32
CA THR A 7 9.19 6.92 -6.40
C THR A 7 7.99 6.12 -5.88
N ILE A 8 7.16 5.63 -6.79
CA ILE A 8 6.05 4.72 -6.46
C ILE A 8 6.53 3.42 -5.80
N ASN A 9 7.76 2.99 -6.07
CA ASN A 9 8.34 1.77 -5.51
C ASN A 9 8.69 1.92 -4.03
N ASP A 10 8.77 3.16 -3.55
CA ASP A 10 9.03 3.47 -2.15
C ASP A 10 7.78 3.29 -1.28
N ILE A 11 6.61 3.05 -1.89
CA ILE A 11 5.32 3.06 -1.19
C ILE A 11 4.70 1.66 -1.19
N LYS A 12 4.13 1.29 -0.04
CA LYS A 12 3.16 0.19 0.08
C LYS A 12 1.87 0.72 0.71
N LEU A 13 0.75 0.45 0.04
CA LEU A 13 -0.59 0.69 0.56
C LEU A 13 -1.05 -0.54 1.35
N ILE A 14 -1.62 -0.30 2.53
CA ILE A 14 -2.10 -1.37 3.43
C ILE A 14 -3.55 -1.10 3.80
N ASN A 15 -4.40 -2.10 3.57
CA ASN A 15 -5.80 -2.08 3.95
C ASN A 15 -6.14 -3.35 4.74
N ALA A 16 -6.80 -3.22 5.90
CA ALA A 16 -7.18 -4.32 6.78
C ALA A 16 -6.05 -5.36 7.02
N GLY A 17 -4.81 -4.88 7.18
CA GLY A 17 -3.63 -5.73 7.41
C GLY A 17 -3.01 -6.38 6.16
N LYS A 18 -3.52 -6.10 4.96
CA LYS A 18 -2.99 -6.62 3.69
C LYS A 18 -2.35 -5.51 2.86
N ILE A 19 -1.19 -5.81 2.25
CA ILE A 19 -0.56 -4.94 1.25
C ILE A 19 -1.34 -5.05 -0.06
N LEU A 20 -1.65 -3.92 -0.68
CA LEU A 20 -2.29 -3.86 -1.99
C LEU A 20 -1.26 -4.04 -3.10
N GLU A 21 -1.62 -4.83 -4.11
CA GLU A 21 -0.79 -5.06 -5.31
C GLU A 21 -1.13 -4.03 -6.39
N ASN A 22 -0.11 -3.49 -7.06
CA ASN A 22 -0.29 -2.40 -8.04
C ASN A 22 -1.09 -2.80 -9.28
N ASN A 23 -1.19 -4.10 -9.58
CA ASN A 23 -1.90 -4.64 -10.74
C ASN A 23 -3.36 -5.04 -10.41
N LYS A 24 -3.84 -4.81 -9.18
CA LYS A 24 -5.21 -5.08 -8.77
C LYS A 24 -6.00 -3.79 -8.63
N THR A 25 -7.27 -3.85 -8.98
CA THR A 25 -8.24 -2.80 -8.69
C THR A 25 -8.59 -2.79 -7.20
N LEU A 26 -9.20 -1.70 -6.75
CA LEU A 26 -9.74 -1.61 -5.38
C LEU A 26 -10.87 -2.62 -5.14
N ALA A 27 -11.66 -2.93 -6.17
CA ALA A 27 -12.73 -3.92 -6.09
C ALA A 27 -12.19 -5.33 -5.81
N GLU A 28 -11.09 -5.70 -6.46
CA GLU A 28 -10.41 -6.99 -6.26
C GLU A 28 -9.64 -7.07 -4.93
N SER A 29 -9.27 -5.91 -4.37
CA SER A 29 -8.55 -5.80 -3.09
C SER A 29 -9.47 -5.58 -1.89
N ARG A 30 -10.78 -5.50 -2.12
CA ARG A 30 -11.79 -5.17 -1.11
C ARG A 30 -11.83 -6.24 -0.02
N VAL A 31 -11.87 -5.82 1.25
CA VAL A 31 -12.02 -6.77 2.37
C VAL A 31 -13.48 -6.83 2.81
N PRO A 32 -14.12 -8.01 2.86
CA PRO A 32 -15.55 -8.14 3.20
C PRO A 32 -15.91 -7.65 4.60
N VAL A 33 -14.94 -7.64 5.52
CA VAL A 33 -15.13 -7.31 6.93
C VAL A 33 -14.52 -5.93 7.22
N GLY A 34 -15.36 -5.00 7.69
CA GLY A 34 -14.94 -3.66 8.11
C GLY A 34 -15.15 -2.55 7.08
N GLU A 35 -15.44 -2.88 5.82
CA GLU A 35 -15.67 -1.89 4.75
C GLU A 35 -17.16 -1.74 4.42
N LEU A 36 -17.81 -0.77 5.06
CA LEU A 36 -19.21 -0.47 4.84
C LEU A 36 -19.43 0.23 3.48
N PRO A 37 -20.45 -0.18 2.69
CA PRO A 37 -20.83 0.53 1.47
C PRO A 37 -21.15 2.00 1.76
N GLY A 38 -20.60 2.92 0.96
CA GLY A 38 -20.75 4.37 1.17
C GLY A 38 -19.92 4.96 2.30
N GLY A 39 -19.18 4.14 3.06
CA GLY A 39 -18.22 4.60 4.05
C GLY A 39 -16.87 4.99 3.43
N VAL A 40 -16.12 5.83 4.13
CA VAL A 40 -14.73 6.14 3.78
C VAL A 40 -13.83 5.00 4.22
N ILE A 41 -12.92 4.58 3.35
CA ILE A 41 -11.88 3.60 3.66
C ILE A 41 -10.59 4.35 3.96
N THR A 42 -10.02 4.15 5.16
CA THR A 42 -8.70 4.67 5.53
C THR A 42 -7.66 3.57 5.39
N MET A 43 -6.63 3.84 4.58
CA MET A 43 -5.51 2.91 4.36
C MET A 43 -4.24 3.44 5.02
N HIS A 44 -3.36 2.53 5.42
CA HIS A 44 -2.02 2.88 5.89
C HIS A 44 -1.08 2.98 4.69
N VAL A 45 -0.17 3.96 4.73
CA VAL A 45 0.90 4.12 3.74
C VAL A 45 2.23 3.92 4.44
N VAL A 46 3.05 2.99 3.92
CA VAL A 46 4.41 2.76 4.40
C VAL A 46 5.39 3.28 3.37
N VAL A 47 6.30 4.16 3.79
CA VAL A 47 7.41 4.64 2.97
C VAL A 47 8.65 3.82 3.30
N ARG A 48 9.10 3.00 2.36
CA ARG A 48 10.29 2.15 2.48
C ARG A 48 11.16 2.35 1.24
N PRO A 49 12.35 2.98 1.36
CA PRO A 49 13.29 3.09 0.25
C PRO A 49 13.62 1.69 -0.30
N PRO A 50 13.81 1.55 -1.63
CA PRO A 50 14.25 0.29 -2.22
C PRO A 50 15.60 -0.09 -1.62
N ILE A 51 15.66 -1.31 -1.09
CA ILE A 51 16.93 -1.91 -0.67
C ILE A 51 17.68 -2.20 -1.98
N PRO A 52 18.88 -1.63 -2.20
CA PRO A 52 19.67 -1.98 -3.36
C PRO A 52 19.86 -3.50 -3.40
N ASP A 53 19.63 -4.12 -4.55
CA ASP A 53 19.91 -5.54 -4.72
C ASP A 53 21.36 -5.80 -4.28
N LYS A 54 21.55 -6.71 -3.33
CA LYS A 54 22.87 -7.14 -2.91
C LYS A 54 23.52 -7.80 -4.14
N PRO A 55 24.69 -7.35 -4.61
CA PRO A 55 25.37 -8.04 -5.69
C PRO A 55 25.75 -9.44 -5.19
N ASN A 56 25.25 -10.46 -5.89
CA ASN A 56 25.73 -11.84 -5.78
C ASN A 56 27.09 -11.97 -6.46
#